data_AF-A0A6L7CHA1-F1
#
_entry.id   AF-A0A6L7CHA1-F1
#
_cell.length_a   1.000
_cell.length_b   1.000
_cell.length_c   1.000
_cell.angle_alpha   90.00
_cell.angle_beta   90.00
_cell.angle_gamma   90.00
#
_symmetry.space_group_name_H-M   'P 1'
#
loop_
_entity.id
_entity.type
_entity.pdbx_description
1 polymer ?
#
loop_
_entity_poly.entity_id
_entity_poly.type
_entity_poly.pdbx_seq_one_letter_code
_entity_poly.pdbx_strand_id
1 'polypeptide(L)' 'MAKYNEKELADTSKFLSFVLRHKPEAIGIVLDREGWADIDKLILCAQKAGKRLTRALLDT' A
#
# COMPACT_ATOMS: atom_id res chain seq x y z
N MET A 1 -13.19 -2.49 -16.21
CA MET A 1 -12.56 -1.64 -15.17
C MET A 1 -13.08 -2.09 -13.82
N ALA A 2 -12.22 -2.57 -12.92
CA ALA A 2 -12.62 -2.88 -11.56
C ALA A 2 -13.10 -1.59 -10.91
N LYS A 3 -14.39 -1.52 -10.52
CA LYS A 3 -14.91 -0.38 -9.76
C LYS A 3 -14.53 -0.61 -8.30
N TYR A 4 -13.61 0.20 -7.78
CA TYR A 4 -13.34 0.26 -6.35
C TYR A 4 -14.41 1.13 -5.70
N ASN A 5 -14.99 0.67 -4.59
CA ASN A 5 -15.94 1.48 -3.82
C ASN A 5 -15.18 2.46 -2.93
N GLU A 6 -15.80 3.60 -2.61
CA GLU A 6 -15.18 4.68 -1.81
C GLU A 6 -14.60 4.19 -0.47
N LYS A 7 -15.27 3.22 0.17
CA LYS A 7 -14.82 2.62 1.42
C LYS A 7 -13.50 1.84 1.27
N GLU A 8 -13.33 1.10 0.18
CA GLU A 8 -12.11 0.33 -0.11
C GLU A 8 -10.94 1.28 -0.41
N LEU A 9 -11.19 2.36 -1.14
CA LEU A 9 -10.20 3.39 -1.42
C LEU A 9 -9.78 4.13 -0.14
N ALA A 10 -10.74 4.47 0.72
CA ALA A 10 -10.47 5.11 2.00
C ALA A 10 -9.65 4.23 2.95
N ASP A 11 -10.01 2.94 3.07
CA ASP A 11 -9.24 1.98 3.87
C ASP A 11 -7.82 1.80 3.32
N THR A 12 -7.69 1.71 1.99
CA THR A 12 -6.39 1.58 1.35
C THR A 12 -5.53 2.84 1.55
N SER A 13 -6.10 4.03 1.39
CA SER A 13 -5.39 5.29 1.62
C SER A 13 -4.92 5.43 3.09
N LYS A 14 -5.78 5.04 4.04
CA LYS A 14 -5.44 5.00 5.47
C LYS A 14 -4.31 4.01 5.74
N PHE A 15 -4.39 2.82 5.14
CA PHE A 15 -3.37 1.78 5.26
C PHE A 15 -2.02 2.24 4.67
N LEU A 16 -2.01 2.81 3.47
CA LEU A 16 -0.80 3.33 2.83
C LEU A 16 -0.18 4.44 3.67
N SER A 17 -0.99 5.37 4.19
CA SER A 17 -0.51 6.42 5.09
C SER A 17 0.12 5.84 6.36
N PHE A 18 -0.50 4.81 6.95
CA PHE A 18 0.03 4.13 8.12
C PHE A 18 1.38 3.46 7.83
N VAL A 19 1.47 2.67 6.77
CA VAL A 19 2.67 1.91 6.44
C VAL A 19 3.81 2.83 6.00
N LEU A 20 3.55 3.75 5.07
CA LEU A 20 4.61 4.58 4.48
C LEU A 20 5.13 5.66 5.43
N ARG A 21 4.33 6.12 6.40
CA ARG A 21 4.72 7.24 7.28
C ARG A 21 4.98 6.83 8.73
N HIS A 22 4.40 5.73 9.19
CA HIS A 22 4.46 5.37 10.60
C HIS A 22 5.11 4.01 10.86
N LYS A 23 4.82 3.00 10.04
CA LYS A 23 5.24 1.63 10.34
C LYS A 23 5.47 0.77 9.09
N PRO A 24 6.52 1.04 8.30
CA PRO A 24 6.82 0.27 7.09
C PRO A 24 7.14 -1.20 7.44
N GLU A 25 7.70 -1.46 8.62
CA GLU A 25 7.97 -2.82 9.08
C GLU A 25 6.70 -3.64 9.37
N ALA A 26 5.53 -3.01 9.51
CA ALA A 26 4.26 -3.71 9.76
C ALA A 26 3.88 -4.68 8.63
N ILE A 27 4.38 -4.41 7.40
CA ILE A 27 4.27 -5.32 6.27
C ILE A 27 5.63 -5.78 5.74
N GLY A 28 6.70 -5.57 6.52
CA GLY A 28 8.05 -6.02 6.15
C GLY A 28 8.67 -5.24 4.99
N ILE A 29 8.32 -3.97 4.83
CA ILE A 29 8.98 -3.08 3.86
C ILE A 29 10.01 -2.22 4.58
N VAL A 30 11.09 -1.92 3.87
CA VAL A 30 12.10 -0.96 4.29
C VAL A 30 12.08 0.17 3.27
N LEU A 31 11.95 1.39 3.76
CA LEU A 31 12.08 2.58 2.94
C LEU A 31 13.55 2.84 2.64
N ASP A 32 13.84 3.40 1.47
CA ASP A 32 15.20 3.85 1.16
C ASP A 32 15.59 5.08 2.02
N ARG A 33 16.81 5.59 1.79
CA ARG A 33 17.34 6.74 2.55
C ARG A 33 16.51 8.01 2.39
N GLU A 34 15.77 8.12 1.30
CA GLU A 34 14.92 9.25 0.95
C GLU A 34 13.46 9.04 1.39
N GLY A 35 13.14 7.87 1.98
CA GLY A 35 11.81 7.53 2.47
C GLY A 35 10.89 6.89 1.41
N TRP A 36 11.42 6.44 0.28
CA TRP A 36 10.63 5.79 -0.77
C TRP A 36 10.52 4.28 -0.56
N ALA A 37 9.34 3.74 -0.86
CA ALA A 37 9.10 2.31 -0.94
C ALA A 37 9.16 1.85 -2.39
N ASP A 38 9.76 0.68 -2.64
CA ASP A 38 9.62 -0.01 -3.91
C ASP A 38 8.16 -0.43 -4.11
N ILE A 39 7.56 -0.03 -5.23
CA ILE A 39 6.12 -0.23 -5.49
C ILE A 39 5.78 -1.71 -5.60
N ASP A 40 6.65 -2.52 -6.21
CA ASP A 40 6.40 -3.95 -6.38
C ASP A 40 6.48 -4.68 -5.03
N LYS A 41 7.46 -4.33 -4.19
CA LYS A 41 7.52 -4.81 -2.80
C LYS A 41 6.32 -4.35 -2.00
N LEU A 42 5.88 -3.10 -2.16
CA LEU A 42 4.70 -2.56 -1.49
C LEU A 42 3.45 -3.36 -1.81
N ILE A 43 3.20 -3.61 -3.09
CA ILE A 43 2.05 -4.40 -3.54
C ILE A 43 2.15 -5.83 -3.00
N LEU A 44 3.31 -6.48 -3.15
CA LEU A 44 3.50 -7.87 -2.70
C LEU A 44 3.31 -8.01 -1.19
N CYS A 45 3.91 -7.13 -0.40
CA CYS A 45 3.81 -7.16 1.06
C CYS A 45 2.39 -6.82 1.54
N ALA A 46 1.73 -5.85 0.93
CA ALA A 46 0.35 -5.52 1.24
C ALA A 46 -0.58 -6.71 0.94
N GLN A 47 -0.38 -7.40 -0.19
CA GLN A 47 -1.12 -8.61 -0.55
C GLN A 47 -0.90 -9.75 0.45
N LYS A 48 0.35 -9.95 0.89
CA LYS A 48 0.67 -10.90 1.97
C LYS A 48 0.01 -10.55 3.29
N ALA A 49 -0.16 -9.26 3.58
CA ALA A 49 -0.90 -8.76 4.74
C ALA A 49 -2.43 -8.80 4.56
N GLY A 50 -2.93 -9.38 3.46
CA GLY A 50 -4.37 -9.54 3.19
C GLY A 50 -5.04 -8.32 2.56
N LYS A 51 -4.28 -7.30 2.13
CA LYS A 51 -4.83 -6.13 1.43
C LYS A 51 -4.89 -6.38 -0.08
N ARG A 52 -6.00 -6.01 -0.71
CA ARG A 52 -6.19 -6.07 -2.17
C ARG A 52 -5.55 -4.88 -2.88
N LEU A 53 -4.27 -4.62 -2.57
CA LEU A 53 -3.51 -3.57 -3.22
C LEU A 53 -3.07 -4.05 -4.61
N THR A 54 -3.24 -3.20 -5.62
CA THR A 54 -2.81 -3.46 -7.00
C THR A 54 -2.31 -2.16 -7.62
N ARG A 55 -1.48 -2.26 -8.66
CA ARG A 55 -0.96 -1.06 -9.34
C ARG A 55 -2.07 -0.18 -9.93
N ALA A 56 -3.12 -0.79 -10.48
CA ALA A 56 -4.26 -0.07 -11.03
C ALA A 56 -4.98 0.79 -9.97
N LEU A 57 -5.04 0.31 -8.72
CA LEU A 57 -5.62 1.07 -7.61
C LEU A 57 -4.74 2.26 -7.16
N LEU A 58 -3.43 2.17 -7.35
CA LEU A 58 -2.50 3.28 -7.05
C LEU A 58 -2.51 4.37 -8.13
N ASP A 59 -2.93 4.02 -9.35
CA ASP A 59 -2.95 4.91 -10.53
C ASP A 59 -4.34 5.53 -10.76
N THR A 60 -5.30 5.27 -9.86
CA THR A 60 -6.68 5.80 -9.87
C THR A 60 -6.73 7.20 -9.28
#